data_AF-A0A931KEV4-F1
#
_entry.id   AF-A0A931KEV4-F1
#
_cell.length_a   1.000
_cell.length_b   1.000
_cell.length_c   1.000
_cell.angle_alpha   90.00
_cell.angle_beta   90.00
_cell.angle_gamma   90.00
#
_symmetry.space_group_name_H-M   'P 1'
#
loop_
_entity.id
_entity.type
_entity.pdbx_description
1 polymer ?
#
loop_
_entity_poly.entity_id
_entity_poly.type
_entity_poly.pdbx_seq_one_letter_code
_entity_poly.pdbx_strand_id
1 'polypeptide(L)'
;MSNTRKSIPVNTARLLWAQCGGFCQNPKCNKSLFIAVAEGSVSIANVAHIIGHGTSGPRSDHELAEYIDKDGMTNLIMLCLECHKLVDELEKAFSVEEMQSWKASHAGKIRSLFSIPNIKDEKVLLAEVNDLLEENSAIFRECGPYSANVLGGLGGDGLNIWKKRCLDTILPNNQRIIALIENNKRNFQYPWEVYPKMLEYKIHADAFHDNCLINQKVNDYKLFPKSFEYYIKTRLGIDAPAPEVAAQEELEFRYDTVKTFIERFLSAHRAITNLQELNRGTMLVELRDGRTLKVFVTNTYYFTDYTLDRVLEVDPGVDAIICSSPAGQYSDSTKQQCIERGIGLFMLGEFMGAIHHTGDQYLNFLLKADRDSRLLGIKGIVQESLPPSGVRVFLFGSFIRRKVYGDIDVLIVHDAPTAAVRIKQFESTLEQKIRKQFGEPHTSFASEREFAALRLEHDNLTQVYP
;
A
#
# COMPACT_ATOMS: atom_id res chain seq x y z
N MET A 1 18.33 -38.09 28.47
CA MET A 1 19.05 -37.00 27.78
C MET A 1 18.07 -36.33 26.84
N SER A 2 17.72 -35.07 27.13
CA SER A 2 16.82 -34.26 26.30
C SER A 2 17.49 -34.01 24.95
N ASN A 3 16.95 -34.61 23.88
CA ASN A 3 17.42 -34.41 22.51
C ASN A 3 16.90 -33.07 21.98
N THR A 4 17.38 -31.96 22.55
CA THR A 4 17.13 -30.63 22.01
C THR A 4 17.87 -30.52 20.68
N ARG A 5 17.16 -30.71 19.56
CA ARG A 5 17.67 -30.41 18.22
C ARG A 5 18.28 -29.01 18.24
N LYS A 6 19.55 -28.90 17.83
CA LYS A 6 20.18 -27.59 17.63
C LYS A 6 19.37 -26.80 16.61
N SER A 7 19.09 -25.53 16.91
CA SER A 7 18.47 -24.62 15.96
C SER A 7 19.44 -24.35 14.80
N ILE A 8 18.94 -24.38 13.57
CA ILE A 8 19.71 -23.98 12.38
C ILE A 8 20.11 -22.51 12.54
N PRO A 9 21.37 -22.13 12.20
CA PRO A 9 21.79 -20.73 12.23
C PRO A 9 20.89 -19.83 11.37
N VAL A 10 20.62 -18.62 11.86
CA VAL A 10 19.67 -17.68 11.22
C VAL A 10 20.00 -17.42 9.75
N ASN A 11 21.28 -17.23 9.40
CA ASN A 11 21.67 -16.95 8.01
C ASN A 11 21.57 -18.20 7.12
N THR A 12 21.79 -19.39 7.66
CA THR A 12 21.55 -20.65 6.93
C THR A 12 20.06 -20.81 6.62
N ALA A 13 19.18 -20.53 7.59
CA ALA A 13 17.74 -20.54 7.37
C ALA A 13 17.31 -19.51 6.31
N ARG A 14 17.83 -18.27 6.37
CA ARG A 14 17.57 -17.24 5.34
C ARG A 14 18.01 -17.69 3.95
N LEU A 15 19.18 -18.31 3.83
CA LEU A 15 19.69 -18.80 2.56
C LEU A 15 18.86 -19.97 2.02
N LEU A 16 18.39 -20.88 2.88
CA LEU A 16 17.46 -21.95 2.51
C LEU A 16 16.15 -21.39 1.95
N TRP A 17 15.56 -20.42 2.64
CA TRP A 17 14.35 -19.73 2.18
C TRP A 17 14.56 -19.02 0.84
N ALA A 18 15.69 -18.34 0.66
CA ALA A 18 16.03 -17.69 -0.60
C ALA A 18 16.19 -18.70 -1.75
N GLN A 19 16.80 -19.86 -1.51
CA GLN A 19 16.99 -20.90 -2.55
C GLN A 19 15.71 -21.65 -2.90
N CYS A 20 14.79 -21.84 -1.94
CA CYS A 20 13.53 -22.52 -2.21
C CYS A 20 12.44 -21.57 -2.75
N GLY A 21 12.62 -20.25 -2.58
CA GLY A 21 11.68 -19.23 -3.05
C GLY A 21 10.31 -19.32 -2.38
N GLY A 22 10.21 -19.95 -1.21
CA GLY A 22 8.93 -20.18 -0.52
C GLY A 22 8.14 -21.40 -1.01
N PHE A 23 8.74 -22.27 -1.83
CA PHE A 23 8.09 -23.47 -2.38
C PHE A 23 8.84 -24.76 -2.01
N CYS A 24 8.10 -25.86 -1.90
CA CYS A 24 8.67 -27.18 -1.62
C CYS A 24 9.66 -27.60 -2.72
N GLN A 25 10.86 -28.03 -2.35
CA GLN A 25 11.92 -28.39 -3.30
C GLN A 25 11.77 -29.78 -3.92
N ASN A 26 10.74 -30.56 -3.55
CA ASN A 26 10.41 -31.79 -4.27
C ASN A 26 9.88 -31.42 -5.68
N PRO A 27 10.53 -31.88 -6.77
CA PRO A 27 10.20 -31.50 -8.14
C PRO A 27 8.75 -31.79 -8.55
N LYS A 28 8.10 -32.78 -7.93
CA LYS A 28 6.71 -33.17 -8.21
C LYS A 28 5.68 -32.44 -7.34
N CYS A 29 6.12 -31.64 -6.36
CA CYS A 29 5.24 -31.00 -5.38
C CYS A 29 5.07 -29.50 -5.65
N ASN A 30 6.15 -28.70 -5.56
CA ASN A 30 6.14 -27.24 -5.72
C ASN A 30 5.03 -26.49 -4.94
N LYS A 31 4.47 -27.08 -3.87
CA LYS A 31 3.46 -26.43 -3.02
C LYS A 31 4.06 -25.22 -2.31
N SER A 32 3.25 -24.18 -2.10
CA SER A 32 3.58 -23.06 -1.22
C SER A 32 3.89 -23.56 0.17
N LEU A 33 4.97 -23.05 0.76
CA LEU A 33 5.38 -23.32 2.13
C LEU A 33 4.75 -22.34 3.14
N PHE A 34 3.90 -21.43 2.67
CA PHE A 34 3.15 -20.50 3.50
C PHE A 34 1.66 -20.63 3.28
N ILE A 35 0.91 -20.54 4.37
CA ILE A 35 -0.54 -20.38 4.38
C ILE A 35 -0.86 -19.04 5.03
N ALA A 36 -1.67 -18.23 4.35
CA ALA A 36 -2.22 -16.99 4.90
C ALA A 36 -3.63 -17.24 5.45
N VAL A 37 -3.90 -16.76 6.67
CA VAL A 37 -5.22 -16.80 7.32
C VAL A 37 -5.49 -15.42 7.92
N ALA A 38 -6.52 -14.74 7.43
CA ALA A 38 -6.80 -13.34 7.77
C ALA A 38 -5.56 -12.43 7.56
N GLU A 39 -5.13 -11.71 8.58
CA GLU A 39 -3.95 -10.83 8.55
C GLU A 39 -2.63 -11.55 8.88
N GLY A 40 -2.68 -12.84 9.21
CA GLY A 40 -1.52 -13.64 9.60
C GLY A 40 -1.03 -14.59 8.50
N SER A 41 0.25 -14.98 8.56
CA SER A 41 0.82 -16.04 7.74
C SER A 41 1.64 -17.01 8.59
N VAL A 42 1.53 -18.30 8.30
CA VAL A 42 2.31 -19.35 8.96
C VAL A 42 3.12 -20.15 7.94
N SER A 43 4.36 -20.48 8.30
CA SER A 43 5.21 -21.40 7.53
C SER A 43 4.82 -22.85 7.84
N ILE A 44 4.54 -23.63 6.81
CA ILE A 44 4.27 -25.07 6.84
C ILE A 44 5.41 -25.86 6.18
N ALA A 45 6.64 -25.48 6.50
CA ALA A 45 7.86 -26.12 6.02
C ALA A 45 8.63 -26.81 7.14
N ASN A 46 9.30 -27.90 6.78
CA ASN A 46 10.36 -28.49 7.59
C ASN A 46 11.66 -28.53 6.79
N VAL A 47 12.78 -28.41 7.51
CA VAL A 47 14.11 -28.62 6.96
C VAL A 47 14.49 -30.08 7.16
N ALA A 48 14.65 -30.82 6.06
CA ALA A 48 15.17 -32.18 6.11
C ALA A 48 16.69 -32.17 5.94
N HIS A 49 17.37 -33.04 6.69
CA HIS A 49 18.75 -33.39 6.45
C HIS A 49 18.82 -34.39 5.28
N ILE A 50 19.62 -34.08 4.27
CA ILE A 50 19.93 -35.01 3.18
C ILE A 50 20.68 -36.21 3.76
N ILE A 51 21.72 -35.97 4.56
CA ILE A 51 22.43 -37.00 5.33
C ILE A 51 22.19 -36.74 6.81
N GLY A 52 21.56 -37.70 7.50
CA GLY A 52 21.17 -37.62 8.89
C GLY A 52 22.34 -37.57 9.90
N HIS A 53 21.98 -37.28 11.15
CA HIS A 53 22.89 -37.24 12.30
C HIS A 53 23.17 -38.64 12.87
N GLY A 54 24.39 -38.86 13.37
CA GLY A 54 24.80 -40.11 14.02
C GLY A 54 24.99 -41.30 13.07
N THR A 55 25.20 -42.49 13.61
CA THR A 55 25.38 -43.75 12.85
C THR A 55 24.08 -44.46 12.49
N SER A 56 22.94 -43.94 12.96
CA SER A 56 21.60 -44.52 12.76
C SER A 56 20.60 -43.51 12.17
N GLY A 57 21.08 -42.40 11.61
CA GLY A 57 20.24 -41.40 10.96
C GLY A 57 19.98 -41.76 9.50
N PRO A 58 18.98 -41.15 8.84
CA PRO A 58 18.72 -41.43 7.43
C PRO A 58 19.94 -41.21 6.55
N ARG A 59 20.33 -42.25 5.79
CA ARG A 59 21.50 -42.25 4.89
C ARG A 59 22.83 -41.96 5.59
N SER A 60 22.95 -42.23 6.89
CA SER A 60 24.20 -41.99 7.64
C SER A 60 25.36 -42.91 7.25
N ASP A 61 25.07 -43.97 6.50
CA ASP A 61 26.01 -44.92 5.91
C ASP A 61 26.66 -44.42 4.60
N HIS A 62 26.22 -43.26 4.09
CA HIS A 62 26.77 -42.68 2.87
C HIS A 62 28.23 -42.21 3.05
N GLU A 63 29.08 -42.37 2.03
CA GLU A 63 30.51 -42.01 2.07
C GLU A 63 30.79 -40.54 2.44
N LEU A 64 29.91 -39.63 2.03
CA LEU A 64 29.98 -38.20 2.37
C LEU A 64 29.64 -37.88 3.83
N ALA A 65 29.12 -38.84 4.61
CA ALA A 65 28.63 -38.60 5.95
C ALA A 65 29.71 -38.11 6.92
N GLU A 66 30.98 -38.48 6.70
CA GLU A 66 32.13 -38.04 7.52
C GLU A 66 32.63 -36.64 7.15
N TYR A 67 32.41 -36.19 5.92
CA TYR A 67 33.00 -34.95 5.38
C TYR A 67 32.02 -33.78 5.28
N ILE A 68 30.71 -34.06 5.35
CA ILE A 68 29.67 -33.05 5.19
C ILE A 68 29.38 -32.31 6.50
N ASP A 69 29.26 -30.98 6.42
CA ASP A 69 28.67 -30.21 7.52
C ASP A 69 27.20 -30.60 7.65
N LYS A 70 26.88 -31.32 8.74
CA LYS A 70 25.54 -31.89 8.96
C LYS A 70 24.47 -30.81 9.02
N ASP A 71 24.76 -29.67 9.62
CA ASP A 71 23.83 -28.54 9.69
C ASP A 71 24.14 -27.46 8.63
N GLY A 72 25.01 -27.82 7.69
CA GLY A 72 25.49 -26.97 6.61
C GLY A 72 24.51 -26.87 5.45
N MET A 73 24.62 -25.76 4.72
CA MET A 73 23.71 -25.42 3.63
C MET A 73 23.60 -26.51 2.54
N THR A 74 24.69 -27.24 2.29
CA THR A 74 24.75 -28.31 1.29
C THR A 74 24.01 -29.57 1.70
N ASN A 75 23.77 -29.77 3.00
CA ASN A 75 23.11 -30.96 3.56
C ASN A 75 21.63 -30.74 3.93
N LEU A 76 21.09 -29.54 3.75
CA LEU A 76 19.73 -29.19 4.16
C LEU A 76 18.82 -28.97 2.94
N ILE A 77 17.58 -29.44 2.98
CA ILE A 77 16.56 -29.18 1.94
C ILE A 77 15.24 -28.72 2.56
N MET A 78 14.55 -27.79 1.89
CA MET A 78 13.25 -27.25 2.32
C MET A 78 12.09 -28.06 1.70
N LEU A 79 11.29 -28.70 2.53
CA LEU A 79 10.15 -29.51 2.11
C LEU A 79 8.88 -29.09 2.85
N CYS A 80 7.71 -29.27 2.22
CA CYS A 80 6.44 -29.19 2.95
C CYS A 80 6.34 -30.36 3.94
N LEU A 81 5.44 -30.24 4.92
CA LEU A 81 5.26 -31.26 5.96
C LEU A 81 5.02 -32.68 5.39
N GLU A 82 4.24 -32.79 4.31
CA GLU A 82 3.95 -34.06 3.63
C GLU A 82 5.22 -34.68 3.00
N CYS A 83 5.94 -33.92 2.16
CA CYS A 83 7.14 -34.42 1.49
C CYS A 83 8.26 -34.71 2.48
N HIS A 84 8.39 -33.91 3.53
CA HIS A 84 9.34 -34.17 4.61
C HIS A 84 9.05 -35.52 5.29
N LYS A 85 7.78 -35.77 5.65
CA LYS A 85 7.38 -37.03 6.27
C LYS A 85 7.70 -38.24 5.36
N LEU A 86 7.42 -38.12 4.06
CA LEU A 86 7.74 -39.19 3.10
C LEU A 86 9.23 -39.48 3.03
N VAL A 87 10.08 -38.44 2.96
CA VAL A 87 11.53 -38.60 2.88
C VAL A 87 12.11 -39.20 4.17
N ASP A 88 11.58 -38.82 5.33
CA ASP A 88 12.01 -39.34 6.62
C ASP A 88 11.58 -40.80 6.84
N GLU A 89 10.34 -41.17 6.50
CA GLU A 89 9.82 -42.53 6.74
C GLU A 89 10.28 -43.55 5.69
N LEU A 90 10.57 -43.09 4.46
CA LEU A 90 10.98 -43.95 3.34
C LEU A 90 12.40 -43.61 2.87
N GLU A 91 13.35 -43.47 3.80
CA GLU A 91 14.74 -43.07 3.53
C GLU A 91 15.41 -43.86 2.39
N LYS A 92 15.12 -45.17 2.27
CA LYS A 92 15.67 -46.06 1.23
C LYS A 92 15.16 -45.75 -0.17
N ALA A 93 14.02 -45.07 -0.28
CA ALA A 93 13.42 -44.68 -1.55
C ALA A 93 14.00 -43.37 -2.11
N PHE A 94 14.77 -42.61 -1.32
CA PHE A 94 15.31 -41.31 -1.70
C PHE A 94 16.81 -41.26 -1.45
N SER A 95 17.63 -41.47 -2.48
CA SER A 95 19.09 -41.46 -2.32
C SER A 95 19.63 -40.04 -2.01
N VAL A 96 20.88 -39.95 -1.56
CA VAL A 96 21.56 -38.67 -1.31
C VAL A 96 21.63 -37.85 -2.60
N GLU A 97 21.98 -38.48 -3.72
CA GLU A 97 22.11 -37.87 -5.04
C GLU A 97 20.77 -37.34 -5.54
N GLU A 98 19.69 -38.10 -5.35
CA GLU A 98 18.36 -37.68 -5.75
C GLU A 98 17.95 -36.40 -4.99
N MET A 99 18.14 -36.37 -3.67
CA MET A 99 17.83 -35.20 -2.87
C MET A 99 18.71 -33.99 -3.19
N GLN A 100 20.00 -34.21 -3.45
CA GLN A 100 20.90 -33.14 -3.91
C GLN A 100 20.44 -32.59 -5.27
N SER A 101 19.99 -33.46 -6.18
CA SER A 101 19.44 -33.07 -7.48
C SER A 101 18.13 -32.27 -7.33
N TRP A 102 17.23 -32.65 -6.42
CA TRP A 102 16.02 -31.88 -6.11
C TRP A 102 16.37 -30.47 -5.64
N LYS A 103 17.28 -30.36 -4.67
CA LYS A 103 17.75 -29.07 -4.15
C LYS A 103 18.38 -28.21 -5.25
N ALA A 104 19.31 -28.78 -6.03
CA ALA A 104 20.06 -28.07 -7.06
C ALA A 104 19.16 -27.61 -8.22
N SER A 105 18.28 -28.49 -8.73
CA SER A 105 17.36 -28.16 -9.82
C SER A 105 16.35 -27.09 -9.42
N HIS A 106 15.80 -27.18 -8.20
CA HIS A 106 14.88 -26.15 -7.69
C HIS A 106 15.56 -24.80 -7.50
N ALA A 107 16.72 -24.78 -6.84
CA ALA A 107 17.49 -23.54 -6.66
C ALA A 107 17.91 -22.92 -8.01
N GLY A 108 18.22 -23.76 -9.01
CA GLY A 108 18.48 -23.34 -10.38
C GLY A 108 17.26 -22.68 -11.04
N LYS A 109 16.07 -23.29 -10.90
CA LYS A 109 14.81 -22.70 -11.39
C LYS A 109 14.54 -21.34 -10.74
N ILE A 110 14.61 -21.25 -9.41
CA ILE A 110 14.43 -19.99 -8.69
C ILE A 110 15.42 -18.94 -9.18
N ARG A 111 16.71 -19.29 -9.32
CA ARG A 111 17.73 -18.36 -9.85
C ARG A 111 17.42 -17.92 -11.27
N SER A 112 16.96 -18.82 -12.15
CA SER A 112 16.64 -18.49 -13.54
C SER A 112 15.51 -17.49 -13.68
N LEU A 113 14.56 -17.44 -12.73
CA LEU A 113 13.50 -16.42 -12.72
C LEU A 113 14.08 -14.99 -12.59
N PHE A 114 15.27 -14.86 -12.00
CA PHE A 114 15.96 -13.58 -11.82
C PHE A 114 17.09 -13.36 -12.85
N SER A 115 17.35 -14.32 -13.73
CA SER A 115 18.33 -14.16 -14.81
C SER A 115 17.72 -13.37 -15.96
N ILE A 116 18.39 -12.31 -16.38
CA ILE A 116 18.00 -11.55 -17.57
C ILE A 116 18.56 -12.25 -18.80
N PRO A 117 17.73 -12.69 -19.78
CA PRO A 117 18.22 -13.33 -20.98
C PRO A 117 19.06 -12.36 -21.82
N ASN A 118 20.13 -12.88 -22.43
CA ASN A 118 20.91 -12.16 -23.43
C ASN A 118 20.23 -12.33 -24.81
N ILE A 119 19.50 -11.30 -25.23
CA ILE A 119 18.69 -11.23 -26.44
C ILE A 119 19.39 -10.34 -27.47
N LYS A 120 19.64 -10.90 -28.66
CA LYS A 120 20.28 -10.19 -29.79
C LYS A 120 19.30 -9.74 -30.86
N ASP A 121 18.08 -10.28 -30.85
CA ASP A 121 17.01 -9.87 -31.76
C ASP A 121 16.17 -8.79 -31.08
N GLU A 122 16.09 -7.60 -31.69
CA GLU A 122 15.36 -6.47 -31.14
C GLU A 122 13.87 -6.80 -31.00
N LYS A 123 13.25 -7.45 -31.99
CA LYS A 123 11.82 -7.77 -31.93
C LYS A 123 11.50 -8.72 -30.79
N VAL A 124 12.37 -9.69 -30.53
CA VAL A 124 12.22 -10.60 -29.39
C VAL A 124 12.32 -9.84 -28.07
N LEU A 125 13.29 -8.93 -27.93
CA LEU A 125 13.41 -8.11 -26.72
C LEU A 125 12.18 -7.21 -26.52
N LEU A 126 11.70 -6.58 -27.58
CA LEU A 126 10.53 -5.71 -27.52
C LEU A 126 9.25 -6.48 -27.21
N ALA A 127 9.11 -7.72 -27.70
CA ALA A 127 7.98 -8.59 -27.36
C ALA A 127 7.97 -8.93 -25.86
N GLU A 128 9.11 -9.32 -25.28
CA GLU A 128 9.25 -9.58 -23.84
C GLU A 128 8.92 -8.34 -22.98
N VAL A 129 9.33 -7.15 -23.44
CA VAL A 129 8.95 -5.89 -22.79
C VAL A 129 7.45 -5.65 -22.92
N ASN A 130 6.87 -5.87 -24.10
CA ASN A 130 5.45 -5.65 -24.36
C ASN A 130 4.55 -6.59 -23.54
N ASP A 131 4.92 -7.85 -23.35
CA ASP A 131 4.14 -8.80 -22.55
C ASP A 131 4.02 -8.31 -21.09
N LEU A 132 5.10 -7.78 -20.51
CA LEU A 132 5.10 -7.18 -19.18
C LEU A 132 4.27 -5.89 -19.12
N LEU A 133 4.31 -5.07 -20.18
CA LEU A 133 3.48 -3.87 -20.29
C LEU A 133 1.99 -4.20 -20.41
N GLU A 134 1.63 -5.24 -21.16
CA GLU A 134 0.26 -5.73 -21.31
C GLU A 134 -0.28 -6.30 -20.00
N GLU A 135 0.53 -7.07 -19.26
CA GLU A 135 0.16 -7.56 -17.93
C GLU A 135 -0.10 -6.38 -16.97
N ASN A 136 0.82 -5.41 -16.93
CA ASN A 136 0.64 -4.19 -16.14
C ASN A 136 -0.62 -3.41 -16.55
N SER A 137 -0.89 -3.30 -17.85
CA SER A 137 -2.06 -2.61 -18.41
C SER A 137 -3.37 -3.31 -18.03
N ALA A 138 -3.41 -4.64 -18.13
CA ALA A 138 -4.57 -5.44 -17.71
C ALA A 138 -4.83 -5.27 -16.21
N ILE A 139 -3.80 -5.36 -15.36
CA ILE A 139 -3.94 -5.15 -13.91
C ILE A 139 -4.41 -3.73 -13.60
N PHE A 140 -3.84 -2.71 -14.26
CA PHE A 140 -4.26 -1.32 -14.06
C PHE A 140 -5.73 -1.11 -14.45
N ARG A 141 -6.21 -1.76 -15.52
CA ARG A 141 -7.60 -1.66 -15.96
C ARG A 141 -8.57 -2.34 -15.00
N GLU A 142 -8.25 -3.55 -14.56
CA GLU A 142 -9.14 -4.40 -13.76
C GLU A 142 -9.08 -4.09 -12.26
N CYS A 143 -7.90 -3.73 -11.76
CA CYS A 143 -7.62 -3.53 -10.35
C CYS A 143 -7.16 -2.11 -10.01
N GLY A 144 -6.87 -1.27 -11.00
CA GLY A 144 -6.35 0.08 -10.76
C GLY A 144 -7.35 1.01 -10.07
N PRO A 145 -6.89 2.22 -9.71
CA PRO A 145 -7.68 3.18 -8.94
C PRO A 145 -8.96 3.62 -9.67
N TYR A 146 -9.03 3.45 -10.99
CA TYR A 146 -10.17 3.79 -11.83
C TYR A 146 -10.97 2.58 -12.32
N SER A 147 -10.69 1.38 -11.80
CA SER A 147 -11.41 0.17 -12.19
C SER A 147 -12.89 0.24 -11.78
N ALA A 148 -13.74 -0.51 -12.48
CA ALA A 148 -15.16 -0.58 -12.17
C ALA A 148 -15.44 -1.00 -10.72
N ASN A 149 -14.57 -1.85 -10.15
CA ASN A 149 -14.65 -2.30 -8.77
C ASN A 149 -14.39 -1.16 -7.78
N VAL A 150 -13.34 -0.36 -7.98
CA VAL A 150 -13.05 0.80 -7.09
C VAL A 150 -14.13 1.88 -7.23
N LEU A 151 -14.55 2.19 -8.47
CA LEU A 151 -15.56 3.22 -8.72
C LEU A 151 -16.99 2.76 -8.37
N GLY A 152 -17.22 1.45 -8.25
CA GLY A 152 -18.52 0.84 -7.95
C GLY A 152 -18.93 0.91 -6.48
N GLY A 153 -18.01 1.26 -5.57
CA GLY A 153 -18.30 1.37 -4.13
C GLY A 153 -18.61 0.03 -3.43
N LEU A 154 -18.54 -1.10 -4.15
CA LEU A 154 -18.77 -2.43 -3.62
C LEU A 154 -17.47 -2.98 -3.00
N GLY A 155 -17.09 -2.45 -1.85
CA GLY A 155 -16.05 -2.99 -0.97
C GLY A 155 -14.74 -2.19 -0.94
N GLY A 156 -14.31 -1.79 0.26
CA GLY A 156 -13.00 -1.17 0.51
C GLY A 156 -11.79 -2.02 0.10
N ASP A 157 -12.03 -3.27 -0.31
CA ASP A 157 -11.02 -4.21 -0.77
C ASP A 157 -10.41 -3.84 -2.13
N GLY A 158 -11.09 -3.06 -2.98
CA GLY A 158 -10.57 -2.70 -4.31
C GLY A 158 -9.22 -1.99 -4.26
N LEU A 159 -9.07 -0.99 -3.37
CA LEU A 159 -7.79 -0.29 -3.17
C LEU A 159 -6.74 -1.18 -2.48
N ASN A 160 -7.15 -2.13 -1.64
CA ASN A 160 -6.23 -3.10 -1.03
C ASN A 160 -5.70 -4.09 -2.08
N ILE A 161 -6.56 -4.56 -2.98
CA ILE A 161 -6.18 -5.37 -4.13
C ILE A 161 -5.25 -4.59 -5.04
N TRP A 162 -5.55 -3.32 -5.34
CA TRP A 162 -4.66 -2.46 -6.12
C TRP A 162 -3.25 -2.37 -5.50
N LYS A 163 -3.17 -2.04 -4.21
CA LYS A 163 -1.89 -1.96 -3.48
C LYS A 163 -1.14 -3.30 -3.53
N LYS A 164 -1.84 -4.41 -3.32
CA LYS A 164 -1.25 -5.75 -3.41
C LYS A 164 -0.68 -6.02 -4.81
N ARG A 165 -1.43 -5.70 -5.87
CA ARG A 165 -1.02 -5.87 -7.27
C ARG A 165 0.14 -4.99 -7.68
N CYS A 166 0.22 -3.78 -7.12
CA CYS A 166 1.39 -2.93 -7.28
C CYS A 166 2.64 -3.63 -6.74
N LEU A 167 2.57 -4.15 -5.52
CA LEU A 167 3.71 -4.77 -4.83
C LEU A 167 4.13 -6.12 -5.42
N ASP A 168 3.16 -6.98 -5.75
CA ASP A 168 3.43 -8.36 -6.17
C ASP A 168 3.66 -8.53 -7.68
N THR A 169 3.23 -7.58 -8.51
CA THR A 169 3.30 -7.70 -9.97
C THR A 169 3.89 -6.47 -10.65
N ILE A 170 3.27 -5.29 -10.50
CA ILE A 170 3.66 -4.10 -11.31
C ILE A 170 5.08 -3.63 -10.99
N LEU A 171 5.45 -3.52 -9.71
CA LEU A 171 6.80 -3.12 -9.33
C LEU A 171 7.87 -4.13 -9.81
N PRO A 172 7.70 -5.45 -9.60
CA PRO A 172 8.56 -6.45 -10.23
C PRO A 172 8.66 -6.34 -11.75
N ASN A 173 7.53 -6.16 -12.45
CA ASN A 173 7.49 -6.02 -13.91
C ASN A 173 8.22 -4.76 -14.38
N ASN A 174 8.04 -3.63 -13.69
CA ASN A 174 8.75 -2.39 -13.99
C ASN A 174 10.26 -2.58 -13.91
N GLN A 175 10.74 -3.22 -12.85
CA GLN A 175 12.16 -3.54 -12.68
C GLN A 175 12.65 -4.53 -13.73
N ARG A 176 11.82 -5.53 -14.09
CA ARG A 176 12.15 -6.51 -15.13
C ARG A 176 12.27 -5.87 -16.52
N ILE A 177 11.40 -4.93 -16.87
CA ILE A 177 11.46 -4.17 -18.13
C ILE A 177 12.76 -3.35 -18.19
N ILE A 178 13.08 -2.61 -17.12
CA ILE A 178 14.34 -1.84 -17.03
C ILE A 178 15.53 -2.79 -17.20
N ALA A 179 15.54 -3.90 -16.47
CA ALA A 179 16.63 -4.86 -16.52
C ALA A 179 16.77 -5.53 -17.90
N LEU A 180 15.66 -5.87 -18.58
CA LEU A 180 15.67 -6.40 -19.95
C LEU A 180 16.42 -5.45 -20.89
N ILE A 181 16.06 -4.16 -20.87
CA ILE A 181 16.63 -3.17 -21.77
C ILE A 181 18.07 -2.85 -21.39
N GLU A 182 18.36 -2.60 -20.11
CA GLU A 182 19.70 -2.22 -19.63
C GLU A 182 20.76 -3.30 -19.89
N ASN A 183 20.42 -4.57 -19.71
CA ASN A 183 21.35 -5.68 -19.92
C ASN A 183 21.53 -6.04 -21.40
N ASN A 184 20.58 -5.70 -22.27
CA ASN A 184 20.63 -6.03 -23.69
C ASN A 184 20.98 -4.83 -24.59
N LYS A 185 20.97 -3.60 -24.10
CA LYS A 185 21.20 -2.39 -24.92
C LYS A 185 22.50 -2.40 -25.74
N ARG A 186 23.53 -3.12 -25.28
CA ARG A 186 24.82 -3.26 -25.99
C ARG A 186 24.78 -4.22 -27.18
N ASN A 187 23.71 -5.01 -27.32
CA ASN A 187 23.51 -5.91 -28.45
C ASN A 187 22.98 -5.18 -29.69
N PHE A 188 22.51 -3.93 -29.55
CA PHE A 188 21.91 -3.15 -30.64
C PHE A 188 22.83 -2.00 -31.05
N GLN A 189 22.69 -1.57 -32.32
CA GLN A 189 23.49 -0.50 -32.88
C GLN A 189 23.20 0.83 -32.18
N TYR A 190 24.27 1.55 -31.83
CA TYR A 190 24.17 2.91 -31.30
C TYR A 190 24.10 3.94 -32.46
N PRO A 191 23.22 4.96 -32.39
CA PRO A 191 22.24 5.20 -31.33
C PRO A 191 21.03 4.26 -31.44
N TRP A 192 20.64 3.69 -30.30
CA TRP A 192 19.48 2.80 -30.23
C TRP A 192 18.23 3.57 -29.81
N GLU A 193 17.29 3.73 -30.73
CA GLU A 193 16.10 4.60 -30.59
C GLU A 193 15.17 4.24 -29.42
N VAL A 194 15.17 2.97 -28.97
CA VAL A 194 14.39 2.52 -27.80
C VAL A 194 14.90 3.18 -26.52
N TYR A 195 16.21 3.44 -26.41
CA TYR A 195 16.83 3.78 -25.13
C TYR A 195 16.39 5.14 -24.57
N PRO A 196 16.30 6.25 -25.33
CA PRO A 196 15.74 7.51 -24.83
C PRO A 196 14.30 7.37 -24.31
N LYS A 197 13.47 6.55 -24.98
CA LYS A 197 12.09 6.28 -24.55
C LYS A 197 12.04 5.43 -23.28
N MET A 198 12.98 4.49 -23.13
CA MET A 198 13.13 3.75 -21.88
C MET A 198 13.55 4.68 -20.72
N LEU A 199 14.36 5.71 -20.95
CA LEU A 199 14.72 6.65 -19.87
C LEU A 199 13.50 7.40 -19.32
N GLU A 200 12.57 7.83 -20.18
CA GLU A 200 11.28 8.40 -19.76
C GLU A 200 10.52 7.38 -18.87
N TYR A 201 10.48 6.12 -19.28
CA TYR A 201 9.84 5.03 -18.52
C TYR A 201 10.52 4.74 -17.19
N LYS A 202 11.85 4.75 -17.14
CA LYS A 202 12.63 4.50 -15.92
C LYS A 202 12.34 5.56 -14.85
N ILE A 203 12.29 6.83 -15.24
CA ILE A 203 11.92 7.94 -14.33
C ILE A 203 10.51 7.71 -13.76
N HIS A 204 9.55 7.31 -14.61
CA HIS A 204 8.21 6.95 -14.15
C HIS A 204 8.21 5.74 -13.19
N ALA A 205 8.95 4.69 -13.52
CA ALA A 205 9.01 3.46 -12.73
C ALA A 205 9.61 3.70 -11.33
N ASP A 206 10.67 4.49 -11.24
CA ASP A 206 11.28 4.89 -9.97
C ASP A 206 10.32 5.77 -9.16
N ALA A 207 9.68 6.75 -9.80
CA ALA A 207 8.62 7.57 -9.20
C ALA A 207 7.46 6.73 -8.64
N PHE A 208 6.97 5.76 -9.42
CA PHE A 208 5.89 4.88 -9.01
C PHE A 208 6.30 3.93 -7.86
N HIS A 209 7.55 3.45 -7.86
CA HIS A 209 8.12 2.67 -6.77
C HIS A 209 8.10 3.45 -5.45
N ASP A 210 8.62 4.68 -5.47
CA ASP A 210 8.64 5.55 -4.30
C ASP A 210 7.22 5.85 -3.81
N ASN A 211 6.29 6.09 -4.73
CA ASN A 211 4.89 6.30 -4.39
C ASN A 211 4.26 5.09 -3.68
N CYS A 212 4.63 3.88 -4.08
CA CYS A 212 4.11 2.65 -3.48
C CYS A 212 4.75 2.32 -2.12
N LEU A 213 6.06 2.58 -1.95
CA LEU A 213 6.85 2.02 -0.86
C LEU A 213 7.34 3.03 0.17
N ILE A 214 7.51 4.30 -0.21
CA ILE A 214 8.07 5.33 0.66
C ILE A 214 6.93 6.21 1.19
N ASN A 215 6.99 6.51 2.48
CA ASN A 215 6.07 7.46 3.14
C ASN A 215 6.38 8.93 2.81
N GLN A 216 7.50 9.19 2.13
CA GLN A 216 7.90 10.50 1.64
C GLN A 216 7.32 10.69 0.25
N LYS A 217 6.23 11.44 0.17
CA LYS A 217 5.49 11.67 -1.08
C LYS A 217 6.04 12.91 -1.77
N VAL A 218 6.33 12.78 -3.07
CA VAL A 218 6.88 13.85 -3.93
C VAL A 218 5.81 14.31 -4.93
N ASN A 219 5.81 15.59 -5.27
CA ASN A 219 4.80 16.20 -6.16
C ASN A 219 4.88 15.77 -7.62
N ASP A 220 6.10 15.65 -8.13
CA ASP A 220 6.36 15.49 -9.57
C ASP A 220 6.54 14.03 -9.97
N TYR A 221 5.77 13.11 -9.37
CA TYR A 221 5.80 11.72 -9.82
C TYR A 221 5.36 11.62 -11.28
N LYS A 222 6.33 11.39 -12.17
CA LYS A 222 6.06 11.26 -13.60
C LYS A 222 5.11 10.11 -13.84
N LEU A 223 4.05 10.38 -14.61
CA LEU A 223 3.10 9.36 -15.04
C LEU A 223 3.69 8.41 -16.07
N PHE A 224 2.97 7.32 -16.31
CA PHE A 224 3.34 6.34 -17.32
C PHE A 224 3.51 7.00 -18.70
N PRO A 225 4.69 6.93 -19.33
CA PRO A 225 4.93 7.58 -20.60
C PRO A 225 4.30 6.78 -21.74
N LYS A 226 3.13 7.21 -22.21
CA LYS A 226 2.44 6.60 -23.37
C LYS A 226 3.32 6.57 -24.63
N SER A 227 4.25 7.52 -24.75
CA SER A 227 5.28 7.55 -25.80
C SER A 227 6.13 6.28 -25.85
N PHE A 228 6.46 5.71 -24.69
CA PHE A 228 7.24 4.48 -24.60
C PHE A 228 6.42 3.28 -25.08
N GLU A 229 5.22 3.07 -24.55
CA GLU A 229 4.32 1.99 -24.98
C GLU A 229 4.01 2.06 -26.48
N TYR A 230 3.64 3.24 -26.96
CA TYR A 230 3.34 3.48 -28.37
C TYR A 230 4.52 3.10 -29.27
N TYR A 231 5.75 3.48 -28.88
CA TYR A 231 6.94 3.16 -29.63
C TYR A 231 7.19 1.63 -29.68
N ILE A 232 7.08 0.94 -28.54
CA ILE A 232 7.25 -0.52 -28.46
C ILE A 232 6.23 -1.23 -29.37
N LYS A 233 4.94 -0.90 -29.24
CA LYS A 233 3.85 -1.51 -30.02
C LYS A 233 4.00 -1.26 -31.52
N THR A 234 4.34 -0.04 -31.91
CA THR A 234 4.58 0.31 -33.32
C THR A 234 5.71 -0.51 -33.92
N ARG A 235 6.83 -0.72 -33.20
CA ARG A 235 7.95 -1.55 -33.68
C ARG A 235 7.60 -3.04 -33.81
N LEU A 236 6.62 -3.51 -33.04
CA LEU A 236 6.08 -4.86 -33.12
C LEU A 236 4.95 -5.01 -34.16
N GLY A 237 4.49 -3.90 -34.77
CA GLY A 237 3.33 -3.91 -35.67
C GLY A 237 1.99 -4.10 -34.96
N ILE A 238 1.94 -3.78 -33.67
CA ILE A 238 0.73 -3.79 -32.84
C ILE A 238 0.09 -2.40 -32.90
N ASP A 239 -1.21 -2.34 -33.13
CA ASP A 239 -1.96 -1.09 -33.17
C ASP A 239 -1.99 -0.40 -31.79
N ALA A 240 -1.70 0.89 -31.77
CA ALA A 240 -1.68 1.70 -30.55
C ALA A 240 -2.03 3.15 -30.89
N PRO A 241 -2.86 3.83 -30.08
CA PRO A 241 -3.17 5.24 -30.29
C PRO A 241 -1.92 6.09 -30.08
N ALA A 242 -1.67 7.03 -30.99
CA ALA A 242 -0.56 7.97 -30.85
C ALA A 242 -0.74 8.83 -29.58
N PRO A 243 0.34 9.09 -28.81
CA PRO A 243 0.25 9.99 -27.68
C PRO A 243 -0.10 11.40 -28.17
N GLU A 244 -1.13 12.01 -27.58
CA GLU A 244 -1.41 13.43 -27.81
C GLU A 244 -0.20 14.26 -27.36
N VAL A 245 0.31 15.13 -28.24
CA VAL A 245 1.43 16.03 -27.94
C VAL A 245 0.90 17.15 -27.03
N ALA A 246 0.82 16.90 -25.73
CA ALA A 246 0.50 17.95 -24.76
C ALA A 246 1.74 18.84 -24.57
N ALA A 247 1.83 19.88 -25.40
CA ALA A 247 2.77 20.97 -25.19
C ALA A 247 2.37 21.75 -23.92
N GLN A 248 3.26 21.80 -22.92
CA GLN A 248 3.20 22.73 -21.77
C GLN A 248 1.90 22.69 -20.91
N GLU A 249 1.38 21.53 -20.55
CA GLU A 249 0.35 21.43 -19.48
C GLU A 249 1.01 21.01 -18.16
N GLU A 250 1.57 21.98 -17.42
CA GLU A 250 2.25 21.77 -16.11
C GLU A 250 1.30 21.48 -14.93
N LEU A 251 0.03 21.18 -15.19
CA LEU A 251 -0.90 20.55 -14.25
C LEU A 251 -1.52 19.38 -15.01
N GLU A 252 -1.16 18.15 -14.64
CA GLU A 252 -1.48 16.95 -15.42
C GLU A 252 -3.00 16.66 -15.42
N PHE A 253 -3.72 17.18 -16.41
CA PHE A 253 -5.14 16.92 -16.61
C PHE A 253 -5.32 15.65 -17.44
N ARG A 254 -5.87 14.59 -16.85
CA ARG A 254 -6.49 13.52 -17.64
C ARG A 254 -7.93 13.88 -17.88
N TYR A 255 -8.17 14.78 -18.84
CA TYR A 255 -9.51 15.31 -19.15
C TYR A 255 -10.58 14.20 -19.18
N ASP A 256 -10.34 13.11 -19.92
CA ASP A 256 -11.32 12.02 -20.03
C ASP A 256 -11.54 11.24 -18.73
N THR A 257 -10.48 11.05 -17.93
CA THR A 257 -10.57 10.35 -16.63
C THR A 257 -11.32 11.21 -15.62
N VAL A 258 -10.99 12.50 -15.57
CA VAL A 258 -11.63 13.49 -14.71
C VAL A 258 -13.10 13.65 -15.10
N LYS A 259 -13.40 13.78 -16.40
CA LYS A 259 -14.76 13.88 -16.94
C LYS A 259 -15.63 12.68 -16.60
N THR A 260 -15.14 11.46 -16.85
CA THR A 260 -15.87 10.23 -16.51
C THR A 260 -16.23 10.20 -15.02
N PHE A 261 -15.32 10.67 -14.17
CA PHE A 261 -15.47 10.67 -12.73
C PHE A 261 -16.48 11.72 -12.26
N ILE A 262 -16.41 12.94 -12.79
CA ILE A 262 -17.39 14.01 -12.57
C ILE A 262 -18.79 13.53 -12.96
N GLU A 263 -18.94 13.00 -14.18
CA GLU A 263 -20.21 12.54 -14.72
C GLU A 263 -20.82 11.42 -13.85
N ARG A 264 -19.98 10.51 -13.36
CA ARG A 264 -20.42 9.38 -12.57
C ARG A 264 -20.84 9.76 -11.14
N PHE A 265 -20.08 10.62 -10.47
CA PHE A 265 -20.26 10.87 -9.03
C PHE A 265 -20.91 12.21 -8.71
N LEU A 266 -20.56 13.28 -9.44
CA LEU A 266 -21.07 14.62 -9.16
C LEU A 266 -22.42 14.86 -9.85
N SER A 267 -22.58 14.45 -11.11
CA SER A 267 -23.82 14.74 -11.87
C SER A 267 -25.06 14.07 -11.26
N ALA A 268 -24.90 12.94 -10.57
CA ALA A 268 -25.99 12.26 -9.87
C ALA A 268 -26.15 12.69 -8.39
N HIS A 269 -25.33 13.63 -7.90
CA HIS A 269 -25.30 13.97 -6.49
C HIS A 269 -26.51 14.83 -6.10
N ARG A 270 -27.26 14.38 -5.09
CA ARG A 270 -28.51 15.03 -4.65
C ARG A 270 -28.37 16.50 -4.24
N ALA A 271 -27.19 16.93 -3.78
CA ALA A 271 -26.96 18.32 -3.35
C ALA A 271 -26.67 19.28 -4.50
N ILE A 272 -26.36 18.75 -5.69
CA ILE A 272 -25.95 19.52 -6.86
C ILE A 272 -27.17 19.71 -7.77
N THR A 273 -27.37 20.95 -8.21
CA THR A 273 -28.44 21.33 -9.14
C THR A 273 -27.93 21.40 -10.57
N ASN A 274 -26.73 21.94 -10.75
CA ASN A 274 -26.10 22.13 -12.06
C ASN A 274 -24.58 21.98 -11.96
N LEU A 275 -23.98 21.48 -13.03
CA LEU A 275 -22.53 21.36 -13.22
C LEU A 275 -22.18 21.97 -14.57
N GLN A 276 -21.38 23.03 -14.56
CA GLN A 276 -20.88 23.68 -15.77
C GLN A 276 -19.37 23.57 -15.85
N GLU A 277 -18.87 22.92 -16.89
CA GLU A 277 -17.44 22.92 -17.20
C GLU A 277 -17.01 24.32 -17.71
N LEU A 278 -15.99 24.91 -17.08
CA LEU A 278 -15.40 26.18 -17.54
C LEU A 278 -14.18 25.94 -18.43
N ASN A 279 -13.35 24.96 -18.08
CA ASN A 279 -12.17 24.53 -18.82
C ASN A 279 -11.77 23.10 -18.39
N ARG A 280 -10.69 22.57 -18.98
CA ARG A 280 -10.21 21.18 -18.79
C ARG A 280 -9.95 20.74 -17.34
N GLY A 281 -9.93 21.67 -16.37
CA GLY A 281 -9.72 21.37 -14.95
C GLY A 281 -10.63 22.12 -13.98
N THR A 282 -11.53 22.99 -14.45
CA THR A 282 -12.32 23.86 -13.58
C THR A 282 -13.79 23.80 -13.95
N MET A 283 -14.65 23.80 -12.95
CA MET A 283 -16.10 23.79 -13.10
C MET A 283 -16.79 24.71 -12.12
N LEU A 284 -18.01 25.12 -12.48
CA LEU A 284 -18.95 25.70 -11.53
C LEU A 284 -19.91 24.61 -11.06
N VAL A 285 -20.03 24.49 -9.74
CA VAL A 285 -20.93 23.59 -9.05
C VAL A 285 -22.01 24.43 -8.38
N GLU A 286 -23.23 24.37 -8.89
CA GLU A 286 -24.38 25.03 -8.26
C GLU A 286 -25.05 24.05 -7.30
N LEU A 287 -25.13 24.44 -6.03
CA LEU A 287 -25.74 23.64 -4.97
C LEU A 287 -27.20 24.02 -4.76
N ARG A 288 -27.99 23.07 -4.25
CA ARG A 288 -29.42 23.28 -3.96
C ARG A 288 -29.69 24.32 -2.87
N ASP A 289 -28.71 24.60 -2.03
CA ASP A 289 -28.82 25.62 -0.98
C ASP A 289 -28.52 27.04 -1.49
N GLY A 290 -28.31 27.21 -2.80
CA GLY A 290 -28.08 28.49 -3.46
C GLY A 290 -26.62 28.91 -3.54
N ARG A 291 -25.68 28.14 -2.98
CA ARG A 291 -24.25 28.39 -3.17
C ARG A 291 -23.79 27.97 -4.56
N THR A 292 -22.84 28.72 -5.12
CA THR A 292 -22.09 28.35 -6.32
C THR A 292 -20.63 28.24 -5.95
N LEU A 293 -19.99 27.12 -6.29
CA LEU A 293 -18.59 26.86 -6.00
C LEU A 293 -17.81 26.74 -7.31
N LYS A 294 -16.71 27.49 -7.44
CA LYS A 294 -15.70 27.29 -8.46
C LYS A 294 -14.75 26.18 -8.02
N VAL A 295 -14.83 25.03 -8.66
CA VAL A 295 -14.13 23.82 -8.25
C VAL A 295 -13.05 23.46 -9.27
N PHE A 296 -11.81 23.38 -8.82
CA PHE A 296 -10.69 22.85 -9.58
C PHE A 296 -10.55 21.35 -9.32
N VAL A 297 -10.36 20.56 -10.37
CA VAL A 297 -10.25 19.10 -10.29
C VAL A 297 -8.90 18.67 -10.82
N THR A 298 -8.14 17.96 -9.98
CA THR A 298 -6.77 17.53 -10.29
C THR A 298 -6.62 16.02 -10.18
N ASN A 299 -5.82 15.44 -11.08
CA ASN A 299 -5.49 14.01 -11.08
C ASN A 299 -4.07 13.74 -10.56
N THR A 300 -3.65 14.47 -9.52
CA THR A 300 -2.36 14.24 -8.86
C THR A 300 -2.43 13.06 -7.88
N TYR A 301 -1.37 12.25 -7.80
CA TYR A 301 -1.25 11.21 -6.77
C TYR A 301 -1.03 11.78 -5.37
N TYR A 302 -0.33 12.91 -5.28
CA TYR A 302 -0.10 13.60 -4.01
C TYR A 302 -0.15 15.11 -4.24
N PHE A 303 -1.03 15.78 -3.52
CA PHE A 303 -1.23 17.23 -3.63
C PHE A 303 -0.56 17.95 -2.43
N THR A 304 0.29 18.94 -2.71
CA THR A 304 1.01 19.69 -1.68
C THR A 304 0.89 21.20 -1.84
N ASP A 305 1.52 21.95 -0.92
CA ASP A 305 1.69 23.41 -0.96
C ASP A 305 2.18 23.92 -2.33
N TYR A 306 3.15 23.23 -2.97
CA TYR A 306 3.63 23.63 -4.30
C TYR A 306 2.56 23.48 -5.39
N THR A 307 1.80 22.37 -5.34
CA THR A 307 0.69 22.15 -6.27
C THR A 307 -0.42 23.18 -6.04
N LEU A 308 -0.68 23.53 -4.78
CA LEU A 308 -1.60 24.60 -4.42
C LEU A 308 -1.17 25.93 -5.05
N ASP A 309 0.10 26.33 -4.90
CA ASP A 309 0.62 27.56 -5.48
C ASP A 309 0.41 27.60 -7.01
N ARG A 310 0.71 26.51 -7.71
CA ARG A 310 0.46 26.38 -9.15
C ARG A 310 -1.02 26.52 -9.52
N VAL A 311 -1.92 25.89 -8.75
CA VAL A 311 -3.37 26.02 -8.97
C VAL A 311 -3.81 27.47 -8.78
N LEU A 312 -3.34 28.14 -7.73
CA LEU A 312 -3.72 29.51 -7.42
C LEU A 312 -3.14 30.54 -8.37
N GLU A 313 -1.99 30.26 -9.00
CA GLU A 313 -1.46 31.08 -10.09
C GLU A 313 -2.35 31.04 -11.34
N VAL A 314 -2.90 29.86 -11.66
CA VAL A 314 -3.80 29.67 -12.81
C VAL A 314 -5.19 30.20 -12.50
N ASP A 315 -5.70 29.93 -11.29
CA ASP A 315 -7.03 30.31 -10.87
C ASP A 315 -7.08 30.74 -9.39
N PRO A 316 -6.83 32.03 -9.10
CA PRO A 316 -6.81 32.55 -7.73
C PRO A 316 -8.20 32.61 -7.08
N GLY A 317 -9.28 32.44 -7.86
CA GLY A 317 -10.67 32.52 -7.40
C GLY A 317 -11.32 31.15 -7.18
N VAL A 318 -10.53 30.10 -6.97
CA VAL A 318 -11.04 28.75 -6.71
C VAL A 318 -11.63 28.65 -5.30
N ASP A 319 -12.85 28.14 -5.19
CA ASP A 319 -13.52 27.90 -3.91
C ASP A 319 -13.17 26.51 -3.33
N ALA A 320 -12.94 25.53 -4.22
CA ALA A 320 -12.59 24.17 -3.83
C ALA A 320 -11.66 23.46 -4.81
N ILE A 321 -10.86 22.54 -4.30
CA ILE A 321 -9.94 21.69 -5.05
C ILE A 321 -10.28 20.24 -4.75
N ILE A 322 -10.52 19.43 -5.79
CA ILE A 322 -10.77 18.00 -5.69
C ILE A 322 -9.59 17.22 -6.24
N CYS A 323 -8.93 16.44 -5.38
CA CYS A 323 -8.02 15.38 -5.80
C CYS A 323 -8.86 14.19 -6.30
N SER A 324 -9.00 14.08 -7.62
CA SER A 324 -9.91 13.11 -8.25
C SER A 324 -9.39 11.68 -8.24
N SER A 325 -8.08 11.48 -8.05
CA SER A 325 -7.49 10.14 -7.99
C SER A 325 -7.99 9.39 -6.76
N PRO A 326 -8.67 8.23 -6.91
CA PRO A 326 -9.14 7.46 -5.75
C PRO A 326 -8.02 6.90 -4.87
N ALA A 327 -6.81 6.75 -5.44
CA ALA A 327 -5.60 6.40 -4.70
C ALA A 327 -4.74 7.62 -4.34
N GLY A 328 -5.22 8.82 -4.66
CA GLY A 328 -4.54 10.07 -4.36
C GLY A 328 -4.62 10.43 -2.88
N GLN A 329 -3.77 11.37 -2.48
CA GLN A 329 -3.78 11.98 -1.15
C GLN A 329 -3.34 13.45 -1.25
N TYR A 330 -3.45 14.18 -0.16
CA TYR A 330 -2.87 15.51 0.00
C TYR A 330 -2.15 15.62 1.36
N SER A 331 -1.22 16.56 1.50
CA SER A 331 -0.55 16.78 2.79
C SER A 331 -1.44 17.54 3.78
N ASP A 332 -1.26 17.26 5.08
CA ASP A 332 -1.95 17.99 6.14
C ASP A 332 -1.58 19.48 6.16
N SER A 333 -0.33 19.83 5.80
CA SER A 333 0.12 21.22 5.65
C SER A 333 -0.72 21.97 4.60
N THR A 334 -0.95 21.34 3.45
CA THR A 334 -1.71 21.96 2.36
C THR A 334 -3.16 22.12 2.75
N LYS A 335 -3.73 21.09 3.41
CA LYS A 335 -5.10 21.16 3.91
C LYS A 335 -5.27 22.30 4.90
N GLN A 336 -4.30 22.49 5.81
CA GLN A 336 -4.28 23.60 6.77
C GLN A 336 -4.20 24.95 6.06
N GLN A 337 -3.31 25.12 5.09
CA GLN A 337 -3.20 26.35 4.30
C GLN A 337 -4.49 26.66 3.51
N CYS A 338 -5.12 25.64 2.92
CA CYS A 338 -6.39 25.79 2.23
C CYS A 338 -7.50 26.27 3.19
N ILE A 339 -7.59 25.68 4.40
CA ILE A 339 -8.53 26.11 5.44
C ILE A 339 -8.31 27.59 5.79
N GLU A 340 -7.06 28.00 6.00
CA GLU A 340 -6.70 29.40 6.33
C GLU A 340 -7.07 30.38 5.22
N ARG A 341 -7.00 29.94 3.96
CA ARG A 341 -7.40 30.72 2.77
C ARG A 341 -8.90 30.64 2.47
N GLY A 342 -9.67 29.84 3.20
CA GLY A 342 -11.09 29.62 2.93
C GLY A 342 -11.38 28.74 1.70
N ILE A 343 -10.39 27.97 1.25
CA ILE A 343 -10.47 27.08 0.09
C ILE A 343 -10.70 25.64 0.57
N GLY A 344 -11.67 24.95 -0.01
CA GLY A 344 -11.95 23.56 0.32
C GLY A 344 -11.06 22.58 -0.44
N LEU A 345 -10.07 21.95 0.21
CA LEU A 345 -9.27 20.87 -0.40
C LEU A 345 -9.79 19.49 -0.01
N PHE A 346 -10.13 18.63 -0.99
CA PHE A 346 -10.81 17.37 -0.71
C PHE A 346 -10.38 16.22 -1.61
N MET A 347 -10.41 15.00 -1.08
CA MET A 347 -10.65 13.80 -1.89
C MET A 347 -12.12 13.79 -2.31
N LEU A 348 -12.49 13.09 -3.38
CA LEU A 348 -13.87 13.11 -3.88
C LEU A 348 -14.92 12.79 -2.81
N GLY A 349 -14.72 11.70 -2.05
CA GLY A 349 -15.66 11.29 -1.01
C GLY A 349 -15.85 12.36 0.06
N GLU A 350 -14.78 13.09 0.38
CA GLU A 350 -14.81 14.20 1.32
C GLU A 350 -15.59 15.37 0.73
N PHE A 351 -15.38 15.73 -0.54
CA PHE A 351 -16.12 16.82 -1.20
C PHE A 351 -17.63 16.53 -1.22
N MET A 352 -18.04 15.33 -1.62
CA MET A 352 -19.45 14.93 -1.68
C MET A 352 -20.15 15.04 -0.31
N GLY A 353 -19.43 14.73 0.77
CA GLY A 353 -19.92 14.93 2.13
C GLY A 353 -19.90 16.40 2.55
N ALA A 354 -18.78 17.09 2.30
CA ALA A 354 -18.51 18.46 2.71
C ALA A 354 -19.53 19.44 2.16
N ILE A 355 -19.95 19.30 0.89
CA ILE A 355 -20.91 20.23 0.26
C ILE A 355 -22.28 20.28 0.94
N HIS A 356 -22.60 19.37 1.86
CA HIS A 356 -23.77 19.48 2.73
C HIS A 356 -23.61 20.44 3.91
N HIS A 357 -22.41 20.98 4.12
CA HIS A 357 -22.03 21.83 5.24
C HIS A 357 -21.50 23.19 4.76
N THR A 358 -21.31 24.10 5.71
CA THR A 358 -20.76 25.46 5.51
C THR A 358 -19.68 25.77 6.55
N GLY A 359 -18.85 26.78 6.31
CA GLY A 359 -17.82 27.23 7.25
C GLY A 359 -16.79 26.15 7.58
N ASP A 360 -16.40 26.04 8.85
CA ASP A 360 -15.39 25.06 9.32
C ASP A 360 -15.78 23.60 9.01
N GLN A 361 -17.07 23.26 9.12
CA GLN A 361 -17.54 21.90 8.82
C GLN A 361 -17.42 21.55 7.33
N TYR A 362 -17.47 22.55 6.45
CA TYR A 362 -17.16 22.37 5.03
C TYR A 362 -15.66 22.25 4.84
N LEU A 363 -14.88 23.26 5.27
CA LEU A 363 -13.45 23.36 5.00
C LEU A 363 -12.66 22.21 5.62
N ASN A 364 -13.06 21.73 6.80
CA ASN A 364 -12.34 20.70 7.56
C ASN A 364 -13.19 19.43 7.77
N PHE A 365 -14.01 19.09 6.77
CA PHE A 365 -14.91 17.94 6.80
C PHE A 365 -14.20 16.61 7.09
N LEU A 366 -14.70 15.86 8.07
CA LEU A 366 -14.21 14.52 8.41
C LEU A 366 -15.19 13.45 7.95
N LEU A 367 -14.70 12.48 7.16
CA LEU A 367 -15.50 11.33 6.76
C LEU A 367 -15.87 10.46 7.97
N LYS A 368 -17.09 9.90 7.94
CA LYS A 368 -17.55 8.97 8.97
C LYS A 368 -16.61 7.77 9.12
N ALA A 369 -16.13 7.20 8.02
CA ALA A 369 -15.20 6.08 8.04
C ALA A 369 -13.86 6.44 8.72
N ASP A 370 -13.33 7.64 8.46
CA ASP A 370 -12.10 8.13 9.11
C ASP A 370 -12.32 8.33 10.62
N ARG A 371 -13.47 8.91 11.01
CA ARG A 371 -13.86 9.03 12.42
C ARG A 371 -13.94 7.65 13.09
N ASP A 372 -14.62 6.69 12.47
CA ASP A 372 -14.81 5.34 13.02
C ASP A 372 -13.46 4.61 13.16
N SER A 373 -12.54 4.79 12.20
CA SER A 373 -11.17 4.26 12.27
C SER A 373 -10.37 4.85 13.43
N ARG A 374 -10.41 6.18 13.61
CA ARG A 374 -9.79 6.88 14.76
C ARG A 374 -10.33 6.37 16.09
N LEU A 375 -11.65 6.22 16.20
CA LEU A 375 -12.31 5.68 17.40
C LEU A 375 -11.86 4.25 17.70
N LEU A 376 -11.78 3.39 16.68
CA LEU A 376 -11.33 2.00 16.84
C LEU A 376 -9.88 1.93 17.31
N GLY A 377 -9.00 2.77 16.76
CA GLY A 377 -7.60 2.86 17.18
C GLY A 377 -7.45 3.26 18.65
N ILE A 378 -8.16 4.30 19.09
CA ILE A 378 -8.13 4.70 20.51
C ILE A 378 -8.74 3.62 21.41
N LYS A 379 -9.83 2.96 21.00
CA LYS A 379 -10.40 1.82 21.75
C LYS A 379 -9.36 0.73 21.99
N GLY A 380 -8.59 0.37 20.97
CA GLY A 380 -7.48 -0.58 21.08
C GLY A 380 -6.42 -0.11 22.09
N ILE A 381 -5.95 1.14 21.94
CA ILE A 381 -4.96 1.73 22.86
C ILE A 381 -5.46 1.73 24.31
N VAL A 382 -6.71 2.12 24.55
CA VAL A 382 -7.30 2.17 25.90
C VAL A 382 -7.32 0.76 26.48
N GLN A 383 -7.80 -0.24 25.75
CA GLN A 383 -7.84 -1.63 26.21
C GLN A 383 -6.44 -2.17 26.56
N GLU A 384 -5.45 -1.92 25.71
CA GLU A 384 -4.06 -2.34 25.98
C GLU A 384 -3.39 -1.56 27.12
N SER A 385 -3.96 -0.42 27.53
CA SER A 385 -3.45 0.38 28.65
C SER A 385 -3.97 -0.12 30.00
N LEU A 386 -4.81 -1.17 30.01
CA LEU A 386 -5.33 -1.84 31.20
C LEU A 386 -6.04 -0.87 32.17
N PRO A 387 -7.16 -0.27 31.77
CA PRO A 387 -7.91 0.68 32.58
C PRO A 387 -8.31 0.06 33.93
N PRO A 388 -8.14 0.79 35.05
CA PRO A 388 -8.61 0.35 36.36
C PRO A 388 -10.13 0.16 36.40
N SER A 389 -10.62 -0.66 37.32
CA SER A 389 -12.07 -0.84 37.54
C SER A 389 -12.74 0.48 37.97
N GLY A 390 -13.95 0.72 37.47
CA GLY A 390 -14.72 1.94 37.78
C GLY A 390 -14.22 3.19 37.04
N VAL A 391 -13.52 3.00 35.91
CA VAL A 391 -13.08 4.06 35.01
C VAL A 391 -13.82 3.93 33.68
N ARG A 392 -14.31 5.06 33.17
CA ARG A 392 -14.88 5.20 31.82
C ARG A 392 -14.03 6.19 31.04
N VAL A 393 -13.89 5.98 29.73
CA VAL A 393 -13.07 6.85 28.88
C VAL A 393 -13.89 7.35 27.71
N PHE A 394 -13.84 8.67 27.50
CA PHE A 394 -14.54 9.37 26.44
C PHE A 394 -13.57 10.18 25.60
N LEU A 395 -13.89 10.33 24.32
CA LEU A 395 -13.23 11.26 23.41
C LEU A 395 -14.19 12.38 23.02
N PHE A 396 -13.63 13.57 22.82
CA PHE A 396 -14.37 14.72 22.30
C PHE A 396 -13.46 15.62 21.46
N GLY A 397 -13.90 16.84 21.17
CA GLY A 397 -13.06 17.82 20.50
C GLY A 397 -12.78 17.58 19.00
N SER A 398 -11.66 18.13 18.53
CA SER A 398 -11.35 18.25 17.11
C SER A 398 -11.02 16.91 16.44
N PHE A 399 -10.36 16.01 17.17
CA PHE A 399 -9.93 14.69 16.69
C PHE A 399 -11.03 13.84 16.05
N ILE A 400 -12.27 13.93 16.54
CA ILE A 400 -13.41 13.15 16.03
C ILE A 400 -14.36 13.95 15.15
N ARG A 401 -14.03 15.22 14.85
CA ARG A 401 -14.90 16.13 14.07
C ARG A 401 -14.23 16.74 12.84
N ARG A 402 -12.89 16.85 12.84
CA ARG A 402 -12.12 17.57 11.82
C ARG A 402 -11.13 16.65 11.11
N LYS A 403 -10.90 16.89 9.82
CA LYS A 403 -9.87 16.17 9.05
C LYS A 403 -8.49 16.47 9.63
N VAL A 404 -8.13 17.74 9.69
CA VAL A 404 -6.94 18.26 10.38
C VAL A 404 -7.37 18.68 11.78
N TYR A 405 -6.78 18.05 12.80
CA TYR A 405 -7.07 18.29 14.21
C TYR A 405 -5.80 18.77 14.93
N GLY A 406 -5.98 19.47 16.06
CA GLY A 406 -4.86 20.00 16.84
C GLY A 406 -4.34 18.99 17.85
N ASP A 407 -5.25 18.51 18.70
CA ASP A 407 -5.00 17.63 19.83
C ASP A 407 -6.06 16.52 19.92
N ILE A 408 -5.80 15.54 20.81
CA ILE A 408 -6.75 14.49 21.16
C ILE A 408 -7.28 14.72 22.57
N ASP A 409 -8.50 15.25 22.66
CA ASP A 409 -9.17 15.47 23.95
C ASP A 409 -9.72 14.16 24.52
N VAL A 410 -9.19 13.75 25.67
CA VAL A 410 -9.58 12.53 26.39
C VAL A 410 -10.17 12.91 27.74
N LEU A 411 -11.37 12.43 28.04
CA LEU A 411 -11.99 12.56 29.36
C LEU A 411 -12.04 11.21 30.06
N ILE A 412 -11.38 11.12 31.21
CA ILE A 412 -11.37 9.94 32.08
C ILE A 412 -12.35 10.21 33.23
N VAL A 413 -13.42 9.42 33.28
CA VAL A 413 -14.45 9.51 34.33
C VAL A 413 -14.26 8.38 35.33
N HIS A 414 -14.38 8.68 36.63
CA HIS A 414 -14.20 7.69 37.69
C HIS A 414 -15.30 7.73 38.77
N ASP A 415 -15.66 6.55 39.29
CA ASP A 415 -16.78 6.36 40.23
C ASP A 415 -16.52 6.87 41.66
N ALA A 416 -15.27 6.86 42.12
CA ALA A 416 -14.86 7.16 43.49
C ALA A 416 -13.35 7.48 43.53
N PRO A 417 -12.71 7.86 44.65
CA PRO A 417 -11.25 7.95 44.71
C PRO A 417 -10.65 6.53 44.68
N THR A 418 -10.68 5.89 43.52
CA THR A 418 -9.72 4.85 43.14
C THR A 418 -8.32 5.37 43.44
N ALA A 419 -7.41 4.51 43.93
CA ALA A 419 -6.06 4.91 44.29
C ALA A 419 -5.47 5.83 43.21
N ALA A 420 -5.32 7.14 43.52
CA ALA A 420 -4.97 8.16 42.53
C ALA A 420 -3.70 7.80 41.74
N VAL A 421 -2.83 7.01 42.38
CA VAL A 421 -1.64 6.40 41.78
C VAL A 421 -1.97 5.52 40.56
N ARG A 422 -2.99 4.66 40.63
CA ARG A 422 -3.39 3.77 39.53
C ARG A 422 -3.99 4.54 38.35
N ILE A 423 -4.79 5.56 38.63
CA ILE A 423 -5.32 6.44 37.58
C ILE A 423 -4.17 7.17 36.88
N LYS A 424 -3.23 7.76 37.64
CA LYS A 424 -2.06 8.45 37.06
C LYS A 424 -1.15 7.51 36.26
N GLN A 425 -0.98 6.27 36.69
CA GLN A 425 -0.23 5.27 35.93
C GLN A 425 -0.94 4.91 34.62
N PHE A 426 -2.26 4.74 34.67
CA PHE A 426 -3.09 4.51 33.50
C PHE A 426 -3.03 5.70 32.52
N GLU A 427 -3.21 6.92 33.01
CA GLU A 427 -3.08 8.17 32.27
C GLU A 427 -1.74 8.25 31.54
N SER A 428 -0.62 8.12 32.27
CA SER A 428 0.71 8.23 31.68
C SER A 428 0.93 7.18 30.58
N THR A 429 0.44 5.96 30.79
CA THR A 429 0.52 4.88 29.79
C THR A 429 -0.34 5.20 28.57
N LEU A 430 -1.56 5.68 28.80
CA LEU A 430 -2.52 6.05 27.76
C LEU A 430 -1.97 7.18 26.90
N GLU A 431 -1.50 8.27 27.53
CA GLU A 431 -0.94 9.42 26.85
C GLU A 431 0.29 9.06 26.04
N GLN A 432 1.19 8.24 26.59
CA GLN A 432 2.37 7.78 25.86
C GLN A 432 1.99 7.03 24.58
N LYS A 433 0.98 6.14 24.65
CA LYS A 433 0.53 5.36 23.50
C LYS A 433 -0.22 6.22 22.48
N ILE A 434 -1.11 7.11 22.93
CA ILE A 434 -1.82 8.04 22.04
C ILE A 434 -0.82 8.94 21.33
N ARG A 435 0.12 9.54 22.06
CA ARG A 435 1.18 10.39 21.50
C ARG A 435 1.97 9.70 20.40
N LYS A 436 2.30 8.43 20.60
CA LYS A 436 3.05 7.64 19.63
C LYS A 436 2.29 7.40 18.32
N GLN A 437 0.96 7.28 18.37
CA GLN A 437 0.17 6.82 17.23
C GLN A 437 -0.67 7.92 16.56
N PHE A 438 -1.21 8.87 17.33
CA PHE A 438 -2.20 9.84 16.87
C PHE A 438 -1.78 11.30 17.06
N GLY A 439 -0.78 11.57 17.90
CA GLY A 439 -0.32 12.93 18.22
C GLY A 439 -0.65 13.33 19.66
N GLU A 440 -0.51 14.62 19.97
CA GLU A 440 -0.53 15.13 21.35
C GLU A 440 -1.91 14.95 22.03
N PRO A 441 -2.00 14.14 23.11
CA PRO A 441 -3.22 14.00 23.89
C PRO A 441 -3.36 15.13 24.92
N HIS A 442 -4.60 15.52 25.19
CA HIS A 442 -4.97 16.37 26.31
C HIS A 442 -5.97 15.61 27.18
N THR A 443 -5.49 15.13 28.33
CA THR A 443 -6.30 14.32 29.24
C THR A 443 -6.91 15.19 30.34
N SER A 444 -8.20 15.02 30.56
CA SER A 444 -8.96 15.62 31.67
C SER A 444 -9.59 14.54 32.54
N PHE A 445 -9.80 14.86 33.81
CA PHE A 445 -10.44 13.97 34.79
C PHE A 445 -11.73 14.56 35.30
N ALA A 446 -12.72 13.68 35.51
CA ALA A 446 -13.95 14.03 36.19
C ALA A 446 -14.39 12.86 37.08
N SER A 447 -14.83 13.17 38.29
CA SER A 447 -15.68 12.24 39.05
C SER A 447 -17.02 12.06 38.33
N GLU A 448 -17.75 10.98 38.63
CA GLU A 448 -19.12 10.79 38.12
C GLU A 448 -20.04 11.99 38.37
N ARG A 449 -19.85 12.71 39.48
CA ARG A 449 -20.62 13.93 39.80
C ARG A 449 -20.25 15.10 38.89
N GLU A 450 -18.96 15.32 38.66
CA GLU A 450 -18.48 16.37 37.76
C GLU A 450 -18.87 16.08 36.31
N PHE A 451 -18.80 14.82 35.90
CA PHE A 451 -19.23 14.38 34.57
C PHE A 451 -20.73 14.62 34.35
N ALA A 452 -21.58 14.29 35.34
CA ALA A 452 -23.02 14.55 35.25
C ALA A 452 -23.38 16.05 35.18
N ALA A 453 -22.52 16.93 35.71
CA ALA A 453 -22.68 18.38 35.67
C ALA A 453 -22.01 19.04 34.44
N LEU A 454 -21.21 18.29 33.68
CA LEU A 454 -20.45 18.80 32.54
C LEU A 454 -21.39 19.32 31.45
N ARG A 455 -21.06 20.50 30.91
CA ARG A 455 -21.70 21.07 29.71
C ARG A 455 -20.63 21.28 28.66
N LEU A 456 -20.77 20.61 27.51
CA LEU A 456 -19.91 20.85 26.37
C LEU A 456 -20.57 21.82 25.41
N GLU A 457 -19.78 22.74 24.83
CA GLU A 457 -20.24 23.62 23.73
C GLU A 457 -20.75 22.82 22.53
N HIS A 458 -20.19 21.62 22.34
CA HIS A 458 -20.60 20.66 21.33
C HIS A 458 -20.84 19.32 22.01
N ASP A 459 -22.08 18.81 21.96
CA ASP A 459 -22.41 17.50 22.52
C ASP A 459 -21.88 16.37 21.63
N ASN A 460 -20.58 16.11 21.73
CA ASN A 460 -19.88 15.16 20.87
C ASN A 460 -19.07 14.10 21.64
N LEU A 461 -19.35 13.92 22.93
CA LEU A 461 -18.73 12.86 23.74
C LEU A 461 -18.98 11.50 23.10
N THR A 462 -17.90 10.81 22.77
CA THR A 462 -17.96 9.43 22.28
C THR A 462 -17.28 8.53 23.29
N GLN A 463 -18.04 7.63 23.88
CA GLN A 463 -17.49 6.65 24.81
C GLN A 463 -16.63 5.62 24.06
N VAL A 464 -15.37 5.50 24.47
CA VAL A 464 -14.41 4.53 23.93
C VAL A 464 -14.11 3.39 24.90
N TYR A 465 -14.42 3.57 26.18
CA TYR A 465 -14.35 2.49 27.15
C TYR A 465 -15.56 2.54 28.11
N PRO A 466 -16.31 1.44 28.24
CA PRO A 466 -17.56 1.37 28.99
C PRO A 466 -17.41 1.64 30.48
#